data_AF-A0A970STZ9-F1
#
_entry.id   AF-A0A970STZ9-F1
#
_cell.length_a   1.000
_cell.length_b   1.000
_cell.length_c   1.000
_cell.angle_alpha   90.00
_cell.angle_beta   90.00
_cell.angle_gamma   90.00
#
_symmetry.space_group_name_H-M   'P 1'
#
loop_
_entity.id
_entity.type
_entity.pdbx_description
1 polymer ?
#
loop_
_entity_poly.entity_id
_entity_poly.type
_entity_poly.pdbx_seq_one_letter_code
_entity_poly.pdbx_strand_id
1 'polypeptide(L)' 'MAEEWTFEKAMTRLEYIVNQLESGKCTLDESLKLFEEGTKLTAFCSKALKTAEQKIIKLTSADTSDKQSENNPAAKDE' A
#
# COMPACT_ATOMS: atom_id res chain seq x y z
N MET A 1 5.04 13.37 -21.03
CA MET A 1 5.44 12.77 -19.74
C MET A 1 4.17 12.28 -19.09
N ALA A 2 4.06 10.98 -18.81
CA ALA A 2 2.88 10.47 -18.12
C ALA A 2 2.89 11.05 -16.70
N GLU A 3 1.83 11.73 -16.28
CA GLU A 3 1.68 12.08 -14.87
C GLU A 3 1.60 10.78 -14.08
N GLU A 4 2.64 10.47 -13.31
CA GLU A 4 2.61 9.34 -12.39
C GLU A 4 1.59 9.61 -11.28
N TRP A 5 0.72 8.65 -11.03
CA TRP A 5 -0.21 8.67 -9.91
C TRP A 5 0.56 8.55 -8.58
N THR A 6 0.27 9.44 -7.63
CA THR A 6 0.70 9.28 -6.23
C THR A 6 -0.45 8.71 -5.39
N PHE A 7 -0.13 8.18 -4.21
CA PHE A 7 -1.13 7.65 -3.28
C PHE A 7 -2.16 8.73 -2.89
N GLU A 8 -1.69 9.93 -2.57
CA GLU A 8 -2.52 11.07 -2.15
C GLU A 8 -3.46 11.50 -3.28
N LYS A 9 -2.94 11.61 -4.51
CA LYS A 9 -3.77 11.94 -5.69
C LYS A 9 -4.84 10.87 -5.94
N ALA A 10 -4.48 9.60 -5.84
CA ALA A 10 -5.42 8.50 -6.01
C ALA A 10 -6.51 8.51 -4.93
N MET A 11 -6.14 8.81 -3.68
CA MET A 11 -7.09 8.91 -2.57
C MET A 11 -8.06 10.08 -2.76
N THR A 12 -7.56 11.28 -3.07
CA THR A 12 -8.41 12.45 -3.35
C THR A 12 -9.37 12.20 -4.52
N ARG A 13 -8.91 11.49 -5.56
CA ARG A 13 -9.77 11.12 -6.67
C ARG A 13 -10.83 10.09 -6.27
N LEU A 14 -10.48 9.13 -5.43
CA LEU A 14 -11.42 8.14 -4.91
C LEU A 14 -12.52 8.80 -4.07
N GLU A 15 -12.16 9.75 -3.19
CA GLU A 15 -13.13 10.55 -2.41
C GLU A 15 -14.09 11.31 -3.31
N TYR A 16 -13.58 11.94 -4.38
CA TYR A 16 -14.42 12.60 -5.38
C TYR A 16 -15.40 11.62 -6.05
N ILE A 17 -14.92 10.44 -6.46
CA ILE A 17 -15.74 9.41 -7.09
C ILE A 17 -16.86 8.96 -6.14
N VAL A 18 -16.55 8.68 -4.88
CA VAL A 18 -17.53 8.29 -3.87
C VAL A 18 -18.59 9.38 -3.71
N ASN A 19 -18.18 10.64 -3.53
CA ASN A 19 -19.11 11.76 -3.42
C ASN A 19 -20.04 11.88 -4.65
N GLN A 20 -19.52 11.69 -5.85
CA GLN A 20 -20.32 11.74 -7.08
C GLN A 20 -21.34 10.60 -7.16
N LEU A 21 -20.94 9.38 -6.81
CA LEU A 21 -21.82 8.21 -6.79
C LEU A 21 -22.90 8.33 -5.71
N GLU A 22 -22.54 8.78 -4.50
CA GLU A 22 -23.47 8.99 -3.38
C GLU A 22 -24.45 10.14 -3.63
N SER A 23 -24.06 11.13 -4.44
CA SER A 23 -24.96 12.25 -4.78
C SER A 23 -26.19 11.82 -5.56
N GLY A 24 -26.16 10.65 -6.22
CA GLY A 24 -27.26 10.14 -7.06
C GLY A 24 -27.57 10.97 -8.30
N LYS A 25 -26.72 11.96 -8.65
CA LYS A 25 -26.91 12.86 -9.80
C LYS A 25 -26.29 12.34 -11.11
N CYS A 26 -25.47 11.30 -11.02
CA CYS A 26 -24.82 10.70 -12.18
C CYS A 26 -25.81 9.85 -12.97
N THR A 27 -25.73 9.89 -14.29
CA THR A 27 -26.40 8.91 -15.16
C THR A 27 -25.84 7.51 -14.92
N LEU A 28 -26.53 6.47 -15.41
CA LEU A 28 -26.07 5.09 -15.29
C LEU A 28 -24.70 4.88 -15.94
N ASP A 29 -24.48 5.43 -17.14
CA ASP A 29 -23.21 5.31 -17.86
C ASP A 29 -22.05 6.00 -17.13
N GLU A 30 -22.29 7.20 -16.59
CA GLU A 30 -21.32 7.92 -15.76
C GLU A 30 -21.02 7.15 -14.48
N SER A 31 -22.04 6.57 -13.85
CA SER A 31 -21.87 5.79 -12.62
C SER A 31 -21.00 4.55 -12.87
N LEU A 32 -21.17 3.88 -14.01
CA LEU A 32 -20.34 2.74 -14.40
C LEU A 32 -18.89 3.14 -14.64
N LYS A 33 -18.66 4.27 -15.33
CA LYS A 33 -17.30 4.80 -15.55
C LYS A 33 -16.60 5.18 -14.25
N LEU A 34 -17.30 5.89 -13.37
CA LEU A 34 -16.81 6.29 -12.06
C LEU A 34 -16.49 5.05 -11.19
N PHE A 35 -17.35 4.03 -11.23
CA PHE A 35 -17.11 2.78 -10.52
C PHE A 35 -15.87 2.06 -11.05
N GLU A 36 -15.74 1.91 -12.37
CA GLU A 36 -14.56 1.28 -12.98
C GLU A 36 -13.27 2.03 -12.59
N GLU A 37 -13.28 3.36 -12.67
CA GLU A 37 -12.16 4.18 -12.23
C GLU A 37 -11.85 3.96 -10.73
N GLY A 38 -12.87 3.98 -9.88
CA GLY A 38 -12.72 3.77 -8.43
C GLY A 38 -12.12 2.41 -8.09
N THR A 39 -12.49 1.34 -8.81
CA THR A 39 -11.89 0.01 -8.61
C THR A 39 -10.40 -0.03 -8.95
N LYS A 40 -9.98 0.63 -10.03
CA LYS A 40 -8.58 0.74 -10.43
C LYS A 40 -7.76 1.53 -9.39
N LEU A 41 -8.30 2.66 -8.92
CA LEU A 41 -7.66 3.48 -7.90
C LEU A 41 -7.55 2.75 -6.57
N THR A 42 -8.58 2.00 -6.17
CA THR A 42 -8.55 1.17 -4.95
C THR A 42 -7.43 0.13 -5.04
N ALA A 43 -7.33 -0.58 -6.16
CA ALA A 43 -6.26 -1.56 -6.37
C ALA A 43 -4.86 -0.93 -6.33
N PHE A 44 -4.71 0.26 -6.91
CA PHE A 44 -3.47 1.04 -6.84
C PHE A 44 -3.11 1.40 -5.39
N CYS A 45 -4.05 1.96 -4.63
CA CYS A 45 -3.84 2.34 -3.23
C CYS A 45 -3.47 1.13 -2.36
N SER A 46 -4.17 0.01 -2.50
CA SER A 46 -3.84 -1.23 -1.77
C SER A 46 -2.42 -1.72 -2.07
N LYS A 47 -1.99 -1.65 -3.34
CA LYS A 47 -0.63 -2.03 -3.73
C LYS A 47 0.42 -1.09 -3.14
N ALA A 48 0.16 0.22 -3.15
CA ALA A 48 1.04 1.21 -2.56
C ALA A 48 1.22 0.99 -1.04
N LEU A 49 0.12 0.77 -0.32
CA LEU A 49 0.14 0.48 1.11
C LEU A 49 0.90 -0.81 1.43
N LYS A 50 0.65 -1.88 0.68
CA LYS A 50 1.38 -3.15 0.85
C LYS A 50 2.88 -2.98 0.64
N THR A 51 3.27 -2.18 -0.36
CA THR A 51 4.69 -1.89 -0.63
C THR A 51 5.32 -1.09 0.51
N ALA A 52 4.60 -0.10 1.05
CA ALA A 52 5.05 0.67 2.20
C ALA A 52 5.21 -0.20 3.46
N GLU A 53 4.22 -1.05 3.76
CA GLU A 53 4.25 -2.01 4.86
C GLU A 53 5.46 -2.95 4.75
N GLN A 54 5.68 -3.55 3.58
CA GLN A 54 6.84 -4.41 3.34
C GLN A 54 8.16 -3.69 3.55
N LYS A 55 8.25 -2.40 3.20
CA LYS A 55 9.44 -1.58 3.43
C LYS A 55 9.67 -1.36 4.93
N ILE A 56 8.62 -1.07 5.69
CA ILE A 56 8.69 -0.93 7.16
C ILE A 56 9.18 -2.23 7.79
N ILE A 57 8.58 -3.36 7.44
CA ILE A 57 8.96 -4.69 7.98
C ILE A 57 10.45 -4.96 7.73
N LYS A 58 10.95 -4.70 6.51
CA LYS A 58 12.36 -4.92 6.18
C LYS A 58 13.30 -4.05 7.01
N LEU A 59 12.95 -2.78 7.22
CA LEU A 59 13.76 -1.86 8.03
C LEU A 59 13.78 -2.32 9.50
N THR A 60 12.62 -2.62 10.08
CA THR A 60 12.53 -3.04 11.49
C THR A 60 13.12 -4.43 11.74
N SER A 61 13.05 -5.36 10.76
CA SER A 61 13.63 -6.70 10.90
C SER A 61 15.15 -6.70 10.73
N ALA A 62 15.70 -5.78 9.93
CA ALA A 62 17.14 -5.58 9.79
C ALA A 62 17.77 -5.10 11.11
N ASP A 63 17.05 -4.29 11.89
CA ASP A 63 17.51 -3.87 13.23
C ASP A 63 17.54 -5.01 14.27
N THR A 64 16.86 -6.14 14.01
CA THR A 64 16.76 -7.26 14.97
C THR A 64 17.72 -8.41 14.69
N SER A 65 18.47 -8.38 13.57
CA SER A 65 19.30 -9.53 13.14
C SER A 65 20.75 -9.52 13.64
N ASP A 66 21.20 -8.49 14.37
CA ASP A 66 22.61 -8.33 14.79
C ASP A 66 22.93 -8.79 16.24
N LYS A 67 22.09 -9.64 16.86
CA LYS A 67 22.27 -10.09 18.26
C LYS A 67 22.32 -11.61 18.46
N GLN A 68 22.75 -12.39 17.46
CA GLN A 68 23.11 -13.80 17.65
C GLN A 68 24.35 -14.18 16.82
N SER A 69 25.47 -13.52 17.11
CA SER A 69 26.80 -14.08 16.84
C SER A 69 27.75 -13.57 17.91
N GLU A 70 27.69 -14.17 19.10
CA GLU A 70 28.85 -14.34 20.01
C GLU A 70 28.35 -15.01 21.30
N ASN A 71 28.54 -16.34 21.38
CA ASN A 71 29.09 -16.97 22.58
C ASN A 71 29.35 -18.46 22.31
N ASN A 72 30.58 -18.73 21.87
CA ASN A 72 31.33 -19.96 22.19
C ASN A 72 32.40 -19.50 23.21
N PRO A 73 32.73 -20.21 24.31
CA PRO A 73 33.51 -21.46 24.21
C PRO A 73 33.30 -22.48 25.34
N ALA A 74 33.96 -23.63 25.20
CA ALA A 74 34.41 -24.63 26.21
C ALA A 74 33.78 -26.01 26.02
N ALA A 75 34.49 -26.97 25.43
CA ALA A 75 35.53 -27.81 26.05
C ALA A 75 34.95 -28.89 26.98
N LYS A 76 35.18 -30.15 26.58
CA LYS A 76 35.21 -31.44 27.30
C LYS A 76 35.44 -32.47 26.18
N ASP A 77 36.67 -32.89 25.85
CA ASP A 77 37.61 -33.62 26.69
C ASP A 77 36.88 -34.57 27.64
N GLU A 78 36.46 -35.73 27.11
CA GLU A 78 36.73 -37.10 27.61
C GLU A 78 35.94 -38.15 26.79
#